data_AF-A0A9D2WP86-F1
#
_entry.id   AF-A0A9D2WP86-F1
#
_cell.length_a   1.000
_cell.length_b   1.000
_cell.length_c   1.000
_cell.angle_alpha   90.00
_cell.angle_beta   90.00
_cell.angle_gamma   90.00
#
_symmetry.space_group_name_H-M   'P 1'
#
loop_
_entity.id
_entity.type
_entity.pdbx_description
1 polymer ?
#
loop_
_entity_poly.entity_id
_entity_poly.type
_entity_poly.pdbx_seq_one_letter_code
_entity_poly.pdbx_strand_id
1 'polypeptide(L)'
;MKTDHSEQDTLGAIRYNDEVIKTMVNMAMAEVEGVAGIESRSTGNILSRKSDSHINKISIDGKNLTVDLAIVVKYGLSLREVAQNVQRKVQEKIEAMTDLIVNAINVTVTALEIEE
;
A
#
# COMPACT_ATOMS: atom_id res chain seq x y z
N MET A 1 -6.40 15.34 -22.18
CA MET A 1 -4.94 15.51 -22.12
C MET A 1 -4.37 14.43 -21.20
N LYS A 2 -3.68 13.44 -21.80
CA LYS A 2 -2.53 12.64 -21.32
C LYS A 2 -2.71 11.83 -20.01
N THR A 3 -2.46 10.52 -19.92
CA THR A 3 -1.64 9.53 -20.68
C THR A 3 -2.07 8.14 -20.17
N ASP A 4 -2.54 7.24 -21.02
CA ASP A 4 -1.75 6.16 -21.65
C ASP A 4 -1.01 5.28 -20.61
N HIS A 5 -1.64 4.18 -20.19
CA HIS A 5 -0.97 3.06 -19.54
C HIS A 5 -0.36 2.21 -20.65
N SER A 6 0.90 2.45 -20.96
CA SER A 6 1.65 1.66 -21.93
C SER A 6 1.87 0.24 -21.40
N GLU A 7 1.23 -0.71 -22.07
CA GLU A 7 1.55 -2.13 -22.07
C GLU A 7 3.05 -2.33 -22.39
N GLN A 8 3.77 -3.07 -21.54
CA GLN A 8 4.97 -3.78 -21.95
C GLN A 8 4.91 -5.20 -21.43
N ASP A 9 4.27 -6.02 -22.25
CA ASP A 9 4.36 -7.48 -22.25
C ASP A 9 5.80 -7.88 -22.63
N THR A 10 6.57 -8.34 -21.65
CA THR A 10 7.87 -9.00 -21.89
C THR A 10 7.83 -10.40 -21.31
N LEU A 11 7.38 -11.33 -22.15
CA LEU A 11 7.48 -12.77 -22.03
C LEU A 11 8.89 -13.21 -21.58
N GLY A 12 9.01 -13.94 -20.46
CA GLY A 12 10.18 -14.79 -20.17
C GLY A 12 11.07 -14.42 -18.98
N ALA A 13 10.80 -13.33 -18.24
CA ALA A 13 11.45 -13.10 -16.94
C ALA A 13 10.51 -13.55 -15.82
N ILE A 14 11.02 -14.26 -14.80
CA ILE A 14 10.30 -14.45 -13.54
C ILE A 14 10.19 -13.06 -12.90
N ARG A 15 9.19 -12.29 -13.31
CA ARG A 15 8.87 -10.98 -12.78
C ARG A 15 7.91 -11.21 -11.63
N TYR A 16 8.27 -10.72 -10.45
CA TYR A 16 7.29 -10.58 -9.38
C TYR A 16 6.15 -9.74 -9.93
N ASN A 17 4.93 -10.29 -9.89
CA ASN A 17 3.78 -9.56 -10.36
C ASN A 17 3.48 -8.46 -9.34
N ASP A 18 3.54 -7.20 -9.78
CA ASP A 18 3.22 -6.03 -8.95
C ASP A 18 1.87 -6.21 -8.25
N GLU A 19 0.89 -6.87 -8.89
CA GLU A 19 -0.42 -7.16 -8.31
C GLU A 19 -0.35 -8.04 -7.05
N VAL A 20 0.57 -9.01 -7.02
CA VAL A 20 0.75 -9.89 -5.86
C VAL A 20 1.38 -9.11 -4.71
N ILE A 21 2.38 -8.27 -4.99
CA ILE A 21 2.99 -7.41 -3.97
C ILE A 21 1.97 -6.39 -3.44
N LYS A 22 1.16 -5.78 -4.31
CA LYS A 22 0.06 -4.90 -3.90
C LYS A 22 -0.90 -5.59 -2.94
N THR A 23 -1.25 -6.84 -3.23
CA THR A 23 -2.13 -7.63 -2.37
C THR A 23 -1.50 -7.89 -1.00
N MET A 24 -0.21 -8.25 -0.95
CA MET A 24 0.52 -8.44 0.30
C MET A 24 0.59 -7.16 1.14
N VAL A 25 0.90 -6.04 0.50
CA VAL A 25 0.95 -4.71 1.13
C VAL A 25 -0.42 -4.33 1.70
N ASN A 26 -1.49 -4.46 0.91
CA ASN A 26 -2.84 -4.17 1.38
C ASN A 26 -3.23 -5.02 2.59
N MET A 27 -2.91 -6.32 2.56
CA MET A 27 -3.14 -7.20 3.72
C MET A 27 -2.34 -6.75 4.94
N ALA A 28 -1.06 -6.42 4.77
CA ALA A 28 -0.22 -5.96 5.87
C ALA A 28 -0.71 -4.63 6.47
N MET A 29 -1.18 -3.72 5.64
CA MET A 29 -1.76 -2.45 6.08
C MET A 29 -3.09 -2.65 6.82
N ALA A 30 -3.93 -3.61 6.37
CA ALA A 30 -5.19 -3.95 7.04
C ALA A 30 -4.97 -4.47 8.47
N GLU A 31 -3.83 -5.13 8.72
CA GLU A 31 -3.46 -5.63 10.05
C GLU A 31 -2.96 -4.53 11.01
N VAL A 32 -2.77 -3.29 10.54
CA VAL A 32 -2.24 -2.20 11.37
C VAL A 32 -3.38 -1.41 11.99
N GLU A 33 -3.46 -1.44 13.31
CA GLU A 33 -4.38 -0.63 14.08
C GLU A 33 -4.16 0.87 13.82
N GLY A 34 -5.24 1.58 13.51
CA GLY A 34 -5.22 3.02 13.24
C GLY A 34 -5.12 3.42 11.78
N VAL A 35 -4.93 2.47 10.85
CA VAL A 35 -5.10 2.74 9.42
C VAL A 35 -6.59 2.67 9.07
N ALA A 36 -7.15 3.80 8.65
CA ALA A 36 -8.53 3.93 8.19
C ALA A 36 -8.65 3.62 6.69
N GLY A 37 -9.87 3.34 6.24
CA GLY A 37 -10.17 3.20 4.81
C GLY A 37 -9.79 1.87 4.15
N ILE A 38 -9.21 0.92 4.89
CA ILE A 38 -8.95 -0.44 4.37
C ILE A 38 -10.19 -1.34 4.55
N GLU A 39 -11.00 -1.08 5.58
CA GLU A 39 -12.29 -1.71 5.82
C GLU A 39 -13.45 -0.77 5.46
N SER A 40 -13.78 -0.62 4.18
CA SER A 40 -15.10 -0.09 3.82
C SER A 40 -15.61 -0.66 2.50
N ARG A 41 -15.99 -1.94 2.55
CA ARG A 41 -16.85 -2.58 1.54
C ARG A 41 -18.16 -3.05 2.18
N SER A 42 -18.82 -2.23 3.00
CA SER A 42 -20.26 -2.38 3.30
C SER A 42 -20.75 -1.26 4.20
N THR A 43 -21.27 -0.19 3.61
CA THR A 43 -22.50 0.50 4.05
C THR A 43 -22.82 1.69 3.12
N GLY A 44 -23.63 1.42 2.11
CA GLY A 44 -24.77 2.31 1.82
C GLY A 44 -24.61 3.62 1.03
N ASN A 45 -23.42 4.10 0.65
CA ASN A 45 -23.32 5.34 -0.16
C ASN A 45 -22.58 5.16 -1.49
N ILE A 46 -23.35 5.16 -2.58
CA ILE A 46 -22.90 5.04 -3.99
C ILE A 46 -22.26 6.35 -4.53
N LEU A 47 -22.02 7.36 -3.68
CA LEU A 47 -21.58 8.68 -4.13
C LEU A 47 -20.25 9.12 -3.50
N SER A 48 -19.16 8.94 -4.26
CA SER A 48 -17.81 9.47 -4.03
C SER A 48 -17.04 8.71 -2.93
N ARG A 49 -15.84 8.19 -3.12
CA ARG A 49 -14.71 8.66 -3.91
C ARG A 49 -13.96 7.45 -4.44
N LYS A 50 -13.19 7.69 -5.51
CA LYS A 50 -12.31 6.72 -6.15
C LYS A 50 -11.69 5.79 -5.11
N SER A 51 -11.69 4.51 -5.44
CA SER A 51 -10.74 3.53 -4.95
C SER A 51 -9.32 4.05 -5.22
N ASP A 52 -8.87 4.99 -4.40
CA ASP A 52 -7.49 5.38 -4.34
C ASP A 52 -6.77 4.15 -3.80
N SER A 53 -6.12 3.44 -4.71
CA SER A 53 -5.08 2.49 -4.36
C SER A 53 -4.21 3.17 -3.31
N HIS A 54 -4.24 2.68 -2.07
CA HIS A 54 -3.36 3.12 -0.98
C HIS A 54 -1.86 2.89 -1.30
N ILE A 55 -1.58 2.38 -2.50
CA ILE A 55 -0.27 2.09 -3.05
C ILE A 55 -0.08 2.99 -4.28
N ASN A 56 0.83 3.95 -4.15
CA ASN A 56 1.11 4.91 -5.21
C ASN A 56 2.05 4.32 -6.26
N LYS A 57 3.10 3.62 -5.80
CA LYS A 57 4.13 3.06 -6.67
C LYS A 57 4.80 1.87 -6.01
N ILE A 58 5.11 0.88 -6.82
CA ILE A 58 6.00 -0.22 -6.47
C ILE A 58 7.12 -0.21 -7.51
N SER A 59 8.36 -0.29 -7.06
CA SER A 59 9.52 -0.37 -7.93
C SER A 59 10.41 -1.52 -7.48
N ILE A 60 10.68 -2.43 -8.42
CA ILE A 60 11.55 -3.58 -8.21
C ILE A 60 12.78 -3.40 -9.09
N ASP A 61 13.96 -3.35 -8.47
CA ASP A 61 15.24 -3.30 -9.16
C ASP A 61 16.09 -4.50 -8.72
N GLY A 62 16.07 -5.56 -9.53
CA GLY A 62 16.67 -6.84 -9.19
C GLY A 62 16.00 -7.48 -7.97
N LYS A 63 16.68 -7.44 -6.82
CA LYS A 63 16.14 -7.89 -5.52
C LYS A 63 15.64 -6.74 -4.63
N ASN A 64 15.94 -5.48 -4.99
CA ASN A 64 15.59 -4.33 -4.16
C ASN A 64 14.16 -3.91 -4.45
N LEU A 65 13.35 -3.81 -3.40
CA LEU A 65 11.98 -3.34 -3.45
C LEU A 65 11.88 -1.96 -2.80
N THR A 66 11.23 -1.03 -3.49
CA THR A 66 10.79 0.24 -2.93
C THR A 66 9.28 0.37 -3.08
N VAL A 67 8.60 0.75 -1.99
CA VAL A 67 7.14 0.86 -1.93
C VAL A 67 6.75 2.25 -1.47
N ASP A 68 5.90 2.91 -2.26
CA ASP A 68 5.29 4.19 -1.92
C ASP A 68 3.81 3.99 -1.57
N LEU A 69 3.45 4.34 -0.34
CA LEU A 69 2.13 4.13 0.26
C LEU A 69 1.47 5.47 0.62
N ALA A 70 0.17 5.51 0.46
CA ALA A 70 -0.71 6.56 0.92
C ALA A 70 -1.69 5.97 1.95
N ILE A 71 -1.72 6.50 3.16
CA ILE A 71 -2.60 6.03 4.24
C ILE A 71 -3.50 7.14 4.76
N VAL A 72 -4.68 6.74 5.21
CA VAL A 72 -5.56 7.55 6.05
C VAL A 72 -5.39 7.05 7.47
N VAL A 73 -5.20 7.96 8.42
CA VAL A 73 -4.98 7.59 9.83
C VAL A 73 -6.17 8.03 10.66
N LYS A 74 -6.63 7.17 11.58
CA LYS A 74 -7.68 7.51 12.53
C LYS A 74 -7.21 8.62 13.49
N TYR A 75 -8.08 9.59 13.73
CA TYR A 75 -7.83 10.67 14.67
C TYR A 75 -7.65 10.13 16.09
N GLY A 76 -6.79 10.77 16.88
CA GLY A 76 -6.49 10.35 18.25
C GLY A 76 -5.33 9.36 18.39
N LEU A 77 -4.76 8.88 17.28
CA LEU A 77 -3.56 8.03 17.28
C LEU A 77 -2.30 8.80 16.86
N SER A 78 -1.15 8.34 17.33
CA SER A 78 0.16 8.90 16.97
C SER A 78 0.49 8.58 15.51
N LEU A 79 0.51 9.59 14.64
CA LEU A 79 0.85 9.42 13.21
C LEU A 79 2.19 8.72 13.01
N ARG A 80 3.18 9.06 13.85
CA ARG A 80 4.50 8.45 13.80
C ARG A 80 4.41 6.95 14.08
N GLU A 81 3.67 6.59 15.11
CA GLU A 81 3.56 5.21 15.58
C GLU A 81 2.81 4.34 14.57
N VAL A 82 1.70 4.86 14.03
CA VAL A 82 0.94 4.20 12.96
C VAL A 82 1.81 4.04 11.71
N ALA A 83 2.50 5.09 11.25
CA ALA A 83 3.37 5.00 10.07
C ALA A 83 4.52 4.00 10.26
N GLN A 84 5.17 4.00 11.43
CA GLN A 84 6.21 3.03 11.75
C GLN A 84 5.67 1.59 11.78
N ASN A 85 4.48 1.40 12.34
CA ASN A 85 3.83 0.09 12.34
C ASN A 85 3.49 -0.38 10.93
N VAL A 86 2.99 0.50 10.05
CA VAL A 86 2.78 0.20 8.63
C VAL A 86 4.07 -0.22 7.95
N GLN A 87 5.14 0.57 8.09
CA GLN A 87 6.43 0.24 7.49
C GLN A 87 6.92 -1.13 7.93
N ARG A 88 6.92 -1.39 9.25
CA ARG A 88 7.38 -2.65 9.81
C ARG A 88 6.54 -3.84 9.32
N LYS A 89 5.21 -3.73 9.38
CA LYS A 89 4.31 -4.81 8.96
C LYS A 89 4.43 -5.13 7.48
N VAL A 90 4.52 -4.11 6.63
CA VAL A 90 4.70 -4.30 5.18
C VAL A 90 6.05 -4.95 4.89
N GLN A 91 7.12 -4.51 5.55
CA GLN A 91 8.43 -5.14 5.42
C GLN A 91 8.40 -6.61 5.81
N GLU A 92 7.92 -6.91 7.04
CA GLU A 92 7.83 -8.27 7.57
C GLU A 92 7.03 -9.19 6.62
N LYS A 93 5.90 -8.72 6.08
CA LYS A 93 5.05 -9.53 5.20
C LYS A 93 5.73 -9.87 3.88
N ILE A 94 6.39 -8.89 3.26
CA ILE A 94 7.03 -9.06 1.96
C ILE A 94 8.28 -9.93 2.10
N GLU A 95 9.14 -9.67 3.07
CA GLU A 95 10.36 -10.45 3.30
C GLU A 95 10.05 -11.89 3.76
N ALA A 96 8.92 -12.11 4.45
CA ALA A 96 8.52 -13.46 4.84
C ALA A 96 7.97 -14.31 3.68
N MET A 97 7.34 -13.68 2.68
CA MET A 97 6.71 -14.39 1.54
C MET A 97 7.58 -14.39 0.28
N THR A 98 8.59 -13.52 0.21
CA THR A 98 9.43 -13.31 -0.97
C THR A 98 10.91 -13.20 -0.57
N ASP A 99 11.83 -13.52 -1.49
CA ASP A 99 13.28 -13.29 -1.32
C ASP A 99 13.70 -11.86 -1.74
N LEU A 100 12.79 -10.89 -1.61
CA LEU A 100 13.03 -9.49 -1.94
C LEU A 100 13.57 -8.74 -0.72
N ILE A 101 14.49 -7.81 -0.96
CA ILE A 101 15.06 -6.93 0.05
C ILE A 101 14.30 -5.61 0.02
N VAL A 102 13.61 -5.26 1.10
CA VAL A 102 12.89 -4.00 1.18
C VAL A 102 13.86 -2.87 1.51
N ASN A 103 14.21 -2.06 0.50
CA ASN A 103 15.16 -0.97 0.67
C ASN A 103 14.53 0.27 1.30
N ALA A 104 13.29 0.59 0.90
CA ALA A 104 12.57 1.73 1.43
C ALA A 104 11.04 1.54 1.36
N ILE A 105 10.35 1.98 2.41
CA ILE A 105 8.89 2.11 2.46
C ILE A 105 8.56 3.56 2.79
N ASN A 106 8.02 4.28 1.81
CA ASN A 106 7.61 5.66 1.98
C ASN A 106 6.12 5.68 2.33
N VAL A 107 5.77 6.21 3.49
CA VAL A 107 4.38 6.32 3.95
C VAL A 107 3.97 7.78 3.94
N THR A 108 2.98 8.11 3.14
CA THR A 108 2.38 9.45 3.06
C THR A 108 1.01 9.43 3.71
N VAL A 109 0.80 10.26 4.73
CA VAL A 109 -0.53 10.43 5.31
C VAL A 109 -1.32 11.42 4.46
N THR A 110 -2.38 10.97 3.80
CA THR A 110 -3.18 11.79 2.88
C THR A 110 -4.37 12.44 3.56
N ALA A 111 -4.93 11.80 4.59
CA ALA A 111 -6.07 12.31 5.34
C ALA A 111 -6.09 11.76 6.77
N LEU A 112 -6.89 12.41 7.61
CA LEU A 112 -7.27 11.91 8.94
C LEU A 112 -8.75 11.58 8.93
N GLU A 113 -9.11 10.40 9.43
CA GLU A 113 -10.50 10.01 9.63
C GLU A 113 -10.90 10.31 11.08
N ILE A 114 -11.96 11.08 11.25
CA ILE A 114 -12.51 11.40 12.57
C ILE A 114 -13.73 10.50 12.74
N GLU A 115 -13.68 9.54 13.66
CA GLU A 115 -14.88 8.83 14.10
C GLU A 115 -15.68 9.80 15.00
N GLU A 116 -16.91 10.13 14.59
CA GLU A 116 -17.88 10.91 15.40
C GLU A 116 -18.39 10.13 16.62
#